data_AF-A0AAD9KCQ9-F1
#
_entry.id   AF-A0AAD9KCQ9-F1
#
_cell.length_a   1.000
_cell.length_b   1.000
_cell.length_c   1.000
_cell.angle_alpha   90.00
_cell.angle_beta   90.00
_cell.angle_gamma   90.00
#
_symmetry.space_group_name_H-M   'P 1'
#
loop_
_entity.id
_entity.type
_entity.pdbx_description
1 polymer ?
#
loop_
_entity_poly.entity_id
_entity_poly.type
_entity_poly.pdbx_seq_one_letter_code
_entity_poly.pdbx_strand_id
1 'polypeptide(L)'
;MARSIIDACILVSVIYVTVGQSTSADSRCVYTFNVPASDCGQTPGPSVDDQLLKSHVIALQAQMKQMASDMRAMREHIDRQDSELRNLKKDRPTSDPGRTYNEQVLLHETTINHTRTLSQQSPTGGAVYTRWGRKTARIYFTGVIIAGVLAGSYYDHPGGASNVLCVHRDPEWGPKTTSGYQSGSYIYGAEYEMKPNDPFSKANAQSLHNNNVPCAVCHVTSRPTKLMIPARLTCPDGWCNEYAGYLMSGWHNHKGRTTYTCVDNAPEVIDGGGSDQNGLLFYNTEAKCGSLPCPKYIDGWEVTCVVCTK
;
A
#
# COMPACT_ATOMS: atom_id res chain seq x y z
N MET A 1 59.42 8.37 -13.02
CA MET A 1 58.15 7.63 -12.81
C MET A 1 57.18 8.48 -11.99
N ALA A 2 56.79 9.62 -12.55
CA ALA A 2 55.85 10.58 -11.98
C ALA A 2 55.08 11.15 -13.17
N ARG A 3 53.94 10.51 -13.48
CA ARG A 3 52.94 10.84 -14.51
C ARG A 3 52.04 9.61 -14.66
N SER A 4 51.01 9.46 -13.81
CA SER A 4 49.81 8.64 -14.12
C SER A 4 48.68 8.65 -13.06
N ILE A 5 48.61 9.58 -12.10
CA ILE A 5 47.53 9.58 -11.08
C ILE A 5 46.84 10.95 -10.91
N ILE A 6 47.17 11.95 -11.75
CA ILE A 6 46.52 13.28 -11.70
C ILE A 6 45.38 13.43 -12.73
N ASP A 7 45.18 12.44 -13.63
CA ASP A 7 44.18 12.50 -14.71
C ASP A 7 42.85 11.79 -14.42
N ALA A 8 42.52 11.48 -13.17
CA ALA A 8 41.20 10.90 -12.81
C ALA A 8 40.24 11.90 -12.12
N CYS A 9 40.64 13.17 -11.97
CA CYS A 9 39.79 14.22 -11.40
C CYS A 9 39.38 15.32 -12.41
N ILE A 10 39.75 15.18 -13.68
CA ILE A 10 39.44 16.19 -14.71
C ILE A 10 38.97 15.45 -15.97
N LEU A 11 37.73 14.95 -15.97
CA LEU A 11 36.93 14.65 -17.17
C LEU A 11 35.59 14.00 -16.79
N VAL A 12 34.70 14.73 -16.11
CA VAL A 12 33.27 14.77 -16.49
C VAL A 12 32.76 16.17 -16.15
N SER A 13 32.68 16.97 -17.20
CA SER A 13 32.00 18.25 -17.24
C SER A 13 30.55 18.14 -16.76
N VAL A 14 30.13 19.11 -15.96
CA VAL A 14 28.82 19.78 -16.04
C VAL A 14 27.65 18.88 -16.46
N ILE A 15 27.00 18.24 -15.50
CA ILE A 15 25.59 17.86 -15.65
C ILE A 15 24.78 18.91 -14.89
N TYR A 16 24.20 19.85 -15.64
CA TYR A 16 23.12 20.69 -15.17
C TYR A 16 22.03 19.79 -14.60
N VAL A 17 21.61 20.04 -13.35
CA VAL A 17 20.37 19.50 -12.81
C VAL A 17 19.23 20.17 -13.57
N THR A 18 18.86 19.60 -14.72
CA THR A 18 17.55 19.85 -15.30
C THR A 18 16.54 19.12 -14.43
N VAL A 19 15.63 19.88 -13.82
CA VAL A 19 14.36 19.34 -13.32
C VAL A 19 13.57 18.86 -14.54
N GLY A 20 13.87 17.63 -14.97
CA GLY A 20 13.19 16.96 -16.07
C GLY A 20 12.24 15.92 -15.50
N GLN A 21 10.94 16.06 -15.79
CA GLN A 21 10.01 14.93 -15.72
C GLN A 21 10.61 13.78 -16.54
N SER A 22 11.03 12.70 -15.88
CA SER A 22 11.58 11.54 -16.56
C SER A 22 10.44 10.71 -17.15
N THR A 23 10.33 10.75 -18.48
CA THR A 23 9.49 9.89 -19.32
C THR A 23 10.23 8.59 -19.64
N SER A 24 10.57 7.78 -18.63
CA SER A 24 11.24 6.48 -18.83
C SER A 24 10.50 5.36 -18.10
N ALA A 25 10.09 4.36 -18.86
CA ALA A 25 9.33 3.17 -18.45
C ALA A 25 10.19 2.12 -17.71
N ASP A 26 11.11 2.53 -16.83
CA ASP A 26 12.01 1.62 -16.11
C ASP A 26 11.78 1.63 -14.58
N SER A 27 10.88 0.74 -14.15
CA SER A 27 10.81 -0.14 -12.97
C SER A 27 11.62 0.07 -11.67
N ARG A 28 12.36 1.16 -11.45
CA ARG A 28 13.22 1.31 -10.25
C ARG A 28 12.86 2.54 -9.44
N CYS A 29 12.46 2.31 -8.19
CA CYS A 29 12.31 3.33 -7.16
C CYS A 29 13.61 4.14 -7.10
N VAL A 30 13.55 5.46 -7.30
CA VAL A 30 14.75 6.31 -7.39
C VAL A 30 15.38 6.43 -6.00
N TYR A 31 16.60 5.93 -5.85
CA TYR A 31 17.40 6.03 -4.64
C TYR A 31 18.28 7.28 -4.70
N THR A 32 18.44 7.99 -3.58
CA THR A 32 19.40 9.07 -3.45
C THR A 32 20.40 8.68 -2.36
N PHE A 33 21.66 8.49 -2.74
CA PHE A 33 22.74 8.23 -1.78
C PHE A 33 23.49 9.55 -1.54
N ASN A 34 23.44 10.06 -0.32
CA ASN A 34 24.30 11.17 0.10
C ASN A 34 25.57 10.59 0.71
N VAL A 35 26.69 10.69 0.00
CA VAL A 35 28.01 10.34 0.54
C VAL A 35 28.63 11.60 1.16
N PRO A 36 28.91 11.62 2.48
CA PRO A 36 29.65 12.71 3.10
C PRO A 36 31.03 12.84 2.47
N ALA A 37 31.49 14.07 2.24
CA ALA A 37 32.80 14.32 1.65
C ALA A 37 33.98 13.68 2.42
N SER A 38 33.79 13.34 3.70
CA SER A 38 34.76 12.65 4.55
C SER A 38 35.02 11.19 4.18
N ASP A 39 34.09 10.57 3.44
CA ASP A 39 34.10 9.13 3.15
C ASP A 39 34.65 8.83 1.74
N CYS A 40 34.94 9.88 0.96
CA CYS A 40 35.62 9.78 -0.33
C CYS A 40 37.09 9.37 -0.13
N GLY A 41 37.42 8.12 -0.44
CA GLY A 41 38.80 7.62 -0.47
C GLY A 41 39.17 6.61 0.63
N GLN A 42 38.23 6.23 1.50
CA GLN A 42 38.44 5.12 2.44
C GLN A 42 38.04 3.79 1.77
N THR A 43 38.92 2.78 1.81
CA THR A 43 38.54 1.41 1.44
C THR A 43 37.60 0.85 2.51
N PRO A 44 36.35 0.46 2.19
CA PRO A 44 35.45 -0.12 3.18
C PRO A 44 36.01 -1.47 3.66
N GLY A 45 36.34 -1.58 4.94
CA GLY A 45 36.55 -2.87 5.57
C GLY A 45 35.22 -3.63 5.69
N PRO A 46 35.22 -4.98 5.67
CA PRO A 46 33.98 -5.74 5.83
C PRO A 46 33.38 -5.48 7.22
N SER A 47 32.24 -4.80 7.28
CA SER A 47 31.47 -4.67 8.52
C SER A 47 30.73 -5.99 8.80
N VAL A 48 30.51 -6.31 10.08
CA VAL A 48 29.77 -7.51 10.51
C VAL A 48 28.35 -7.56 9.92
N ASP A 49 27.77 -6.39 9.59
CA ASP A 49 26.48 -6.25 8.91
C ASP A 49 26.49 -6.72 7.45
N ASP A 50 27.60 -6.58 6.72
CA ASP A 50 27.69 -7.01 5.31
C ASP A 50 27.62 -8.54 5.19
N GLN A 51 28.23 -9.26 6.13
CA GLN A 51 28.19 -10.72 6.15
C GLN A 51 26.81 -11.26 6.54
N LEU A 52 26.13 -10.60 7.48
CA LEU A 52 24.76 -10.92 7.87
C LEU A 52 23.77 -10.63 6.71
N LEU A 53 23.93 -9.49 6.03
CA LEU A 53 23.12 -9.11 4.88
C LEU A 53 23.30 -10.10 3.72
N LYS A 54 24.54 -10.50 3.41
CA LYS A 54 24.83 -11.53 2.41
C LYS A 54 24.18 -12.86 2.75
N SER A 55 24.20 -13.26 4.02
CA SER A 55 23.56 -14.50 4.46
C SER A 55 22.03 -14.47 4.29
N HIS A 56 21.37 -13.34 4.60
CA HIS A 56 19.94 -13.17 4.37
C HIS A 56 19.59 -13.15 2.88
N VAL A 57 20.40 -12.50 2.04
CA VAL A 57 20.18 -12.50 0.57
C VAL A 57 20.28 -13.92 0.00
N ILE A 58 21.25 -14.71 0.43
CA ILE A 58 21.39 -16.11 0.01
C ILE A 58 20.18 -16.94 0.47
N ALA A 59 19.70 -16.74 1.70
CA ALA A 59 18.52 -17.42 2.23
C ALA A 59 17.25 -17.05 1.44
N LEU A 60 17.05 -15.76 1.13
CA LEU A 60 15.94 -15.28 0.29
C LEU A 60 16.02 -15.85 -1.13
N GLN A 61 17.20 -15.87 -1.74
CA GLN A 61 17.41 -16.48 -3.06
C GLN A 61 17.10 -17.98 -3.05
N ALA A 62 17.47 -18.69 -1.98
CA ALA A 62 17.13 -20.11 -1.81
C ALA A 62 15.62 -20.33 -1.67
N GLN A 63 14.93 -19.50 -0.88
CA GLN A 63 13.47 -19.54 -0.75
C GLN A 63 12.76 -19.27 -2.09
N MET A 64 13.23 -18.27 -2.86
CA MET A 64 12.68 -17.98 -4.19
C MET A 64 12.88 -19.14 -5.17
N LYS A 65 14.05 -19.79 -5.15
CA LYS A 65 14.34 -20.97 -5.98
C LYS A 65 13.46 -22.15 -5.60
N GLN A 66 13.23 -22.38 -4.30
CA GLN A 66 12.36 -23.43 -3.80
C GLN A 66 10.91 -23.20 -4.27
N MET A 67 10.39 -21.99 -4.07
CA MET A 67 9.05 -21.62 -4.50
C MET A 67 8.85 -21.77 -6.01
N ALA A 68 9.85 -21.40 -6.81
CA ALA A 68 9.83 -21.63 -8.26
C ALA A 68 9.85 -23.13 -8.63
N SER A 69 10.50 -23.97 -7.83
CA SER A 69 10.50 -25.42 -8.01
C SER A 69 9.14 -26.03 -7.66
N ASP A 70 8.56 -25.61 -6.54
CA ASP A 70 7.25 -26.09 -6.08
C ASP A 70 6.15 -25.72 -7.09
N MET A 71 6.22 -24.51 -7.66
CA MET A 71 5.31 -24.08 -8.74
C MET A 71 5.44 -24.92 -10.01
N ARG A 72 6.67 -25.33 -10.38
CA ARG A 72 6.88 -26.25 -11.51
C ARG A 72 6.29 -27.63 -11.23
N ALA A 73 6.53 -28.18 -10.05
CA ALA A 73 5.97 -29.47 -9.63
C ALA A 73 4.42 -29.45 -9.61
N MET A 74 3.83 -28.34 -9.16
CA MET A 74 2.38 -28.16 -9.20
C MET A 74 1.85 -28.11 -10.64
N ARG A 75 2.58 -27.48 -11.56
CA ARG A 75 2.20 -27.45 -12.98
C ARG A 75 2.23 -28.85 -13.61
N GLU A 76 3.26 -29.64 -13.32
CA GLU A 76 3.37 -31.02 -13.77
C GLU A 76 2.22 -31.89 -13.24
N HIS A 77 1.78 -31.64 -12.00
CA HIS A 77 0.62 -32.33 -11.43
C HIS A 77 -0.67 -32.05 -12.24
N ILE A 78 -0.89 -30.79 -12.61
CA ILE A 78 -2.06 -30.37 -13.41
C ILE A 78 -2.03 -31.03 -14.79
N ASP A 79 -0.87 -31.07 -15.44
CA ASP A 79 -0.75 -31.66 -16.78
C ASP A 79 -0.91 -33.19 -16.76
N ARG A 80 -0.50 -33.85 -15.66
CA ARG A 80 -0.79 -35.27 -15.41
C ARG A 80 -2.28 -35.54 -15.27
N GLN A 81 -3.00 -34.79 -14.43
CA GLN A 81 -4.45 -34.94 -14.26
C GLN A 81 -5.22 -34.70 -15.57
N ASP A 82 -4.78 -33.73 -16.38
CA ASP A 82 -5.34 -33.46 -17.71
C ASP A 82 -5.10 -34.62 -18.69
N SER A 83 -3.96 -35.32 -18.60
CA SER A 83 -3.69 -36.53 -19.38
C SER A 83 -4.56 -37.71 -18.97
N GLU A 84 -4.75 -37.92 -17.67
CA GLU A 84 -5.63 -38.96 -17.12
C GLU A 84 -7.08 -38.73 -17.56
N LEU A 85 -7.57 -37.48 -17.49
CA LEU A 85 -8.91 -37.14 -17.94
C LEU A 85 -9.08 -37.37 -19.45
N ARG A 86 -8.07 -37.07 -20.27
CA ARG A 86 -8.09 -37.37 -21.72
C ARG A 86 -8.17 -38.87 -21.99
N ASN A 87 -7.45 -39.69 -21.24
CA ASN A 87 -7.49 -41.15 -21.38
C ASN A 87 -8.88 -41.70 -20.97
N LEU A 88 -9.44 -41.22 -19.85
CA LEU A 88 -10.79 -41.59 -19.40
C LEU A 88 -11.88 -41.23 -20.42
N LYS A 89 -11.73 -40.09 -21.12
CA LYS A 89 -12.64 -39.71 -22.22
C LYS A 89 -12.51 -40.61 -23.45
N LYS A 90 -11.33 -41.19 -23.68
CA LYS A 90 -11.04 -42.11 -24.80
C LYS A 90 -11.58 -43.51 -24.52
N ASP A 91 -11.49 -43.97 -23.27
CA ASP A 91 -12.01 -45.26 -22.79
C ASP A 91 -13.52 -45.20 -22.49
N ARG A 92 -14.23 -44.24 -23.09
CA ARG A 92 -15.67 -44.05 -22.90
C ARG A 92 -16.43 -45.34 -23.27
N PRO A 93 -17.30 -45.87 -22.39
CA PRO A 93 -18.14 -47.02 -22.70
C PRO A 93 -19.01 -46.76 -23.95
N THR A 94 -19.21 -47.78 -24.78
CA THR A 94 -20.06 -47.72 -25.99
C THR A 94 -21.56 -47.69 -25.65
N SER A 95 -21.95 -48.14 -24.46
CA SER A 95 -23.29 -47.95 -23.89
C SER A 95 -23.38 -46.59 -23.21
N ASP A 96 -24.50 -45.86 -23.38
CA ASP A 96 -24.73 -44.53 -22.78
C ASP A 96 -24.35 -44.53 -21.29
N PRO A 97 -23.26 -43.84 -20.90
CA PRO A 97 -22.70 -43.91 -19.55
C PRO A 97 -23.56 -43.18 -18.50
N GLY A 98 -24.69 -42.59 -18.91
CA GLY A 98 -25.66 -41.97 -18.03
C GLY A 98 -25.27 -40.55 -17.60
N ARG A 99 -26.29 -39.80 -17.12
CA ARG A 99 -26.19 -38.37 -16.77
C ARG A 99 -25.09 -38.08 -15.73
N THR A 100 -24.93 -38.97 -14.74
CA THR A 100 -23.97 -38.81 -13.63
C THR A 100 -22.51 -38.86 -14.09
N TYR A 101 -22.17 -39.74 -15.04
CA TYR A 101 -20.81 -39.82 -15.59
C TYR A 101 -20.46 -38.54 -16.37
N ASN A 102 -21.39 -38.04 -17.19
CA ASN A 102 -21.19 -36.81 -17.96
C ASN A 102 -21.02 -35.58 -17.06
N GLU A 103 -21.78 -35.48 -15.96
CA GLU A 103 -21.63 -34.40 -14.96
C GLU A 103 -20.27 -34.46 -14.24
N GLN A 104 -19.79 -35.65 -13.87
CA GLN A 104 -18.48 -35.82 -13.23
C GLN A 104 -17.32 -35.45 -14.15
N VAL A 105 -17.36 -35.86 -15.42
CA VAL A 105 -16.33 -35.52 -16.42
C VAL A 105 -16.29 -34.01 -16.66
N LEU A 106 -17.47 -33.35 -16.74
CA LEU A 106 -17.57 -31.90 -16.91
C LEU A 106 -17.04 -31.13 -15.69
N LEU A 107 -17.33 -31.59 -14.48
CA LEU A 107 -16.82 -31.00 -13.25
C LEU A 107 -15.29 -31.12 -13.15
N HIS A 108 -14.74 -32.28 -13.54
CA HIS A 108 -13.29 -32.50 -13.54
C HIS A 108 -12.59 -31.61 -14.57
N GLU A 109 -13.17 -31.46 -15.76
CA GLU A 109 -12.67 -30.58 -16.82
C GLU A 109 -12.69 -29.10 -16.42
N THR A 110 -13.79 -28.63 -15.82
CA THR A 110 -13.87 -27.25 -15.31
C THR A 110 -12.88 -27.01 -14.17
N THR A 111 -12.70 -27.97 -13.27
CA THR A 111 -11.72 -27.89 -12.17
C THR A 111 -10.28 -27.85 -12.70
N ILE A 112 -9.93 -28.70 -13.68
CA ILE A 112 -8.59 -28.69 -14.30
C ILE A 112 -8.34 -27.38 -15.04
N ASN A 113 -9.30 -26.88 -15.82
CA ASN A 113 -9.16 -25.61 -16.52
C ASN A 113 -9.02 -24.42 -15.56
N HIS A 114 -9.77 -24.42 -14.46
CA HIS A 114 -9.65 -23.40 -13.42
C HIS A 114 -8.27 -23.47 -12.75
N THR A 115 -7.84 -24.65 -12.31
CA THR A 115 -6.53 -24.86 -11.67
C THR A 115 -5.37 -24.54 -12.62
N ARG A 116 -5.50 -24.87 -13.91
CA ARG A 116 -4.55 -24.52 -14.97
C ARG A 116 -4.43 -23.01 -15.13
N THR A 117 -5.55 -22.30 -15.10
CA THR A 117 -5.59 -20.83 -15.16
C THR A 117 -4.88 -20.22 -13.94
N LEU A 118 -5.16 -20.74 -12.74
CA LEU A 118 -4.51 -20.31 -11.50
C LEU A 118 -3.00 -20.60 -11.47
N SER A 119 -2.55 -21.72 -12.04
CA SER A 119 -1.11 -22.06 -12.12
C SER A 119 -0.34 -21.27 -13.20
N GLN A 120 -1.04 -20.76 -14.21
CA GLN A 120 -0.47 -19.88 -15.26
C GLN A 120 -0.40 -18.43 -14.81
N GLN A 121 -1.23 -18.04 -13.85
CA GLN A 121 -1.01 -16.83 -13.10
C GLN A 121 0.26 -17.06 -12.27
N SER A 122 1.35 -16.35 -12.60
CA SER A 122 2.35 -16.11 -11.57
C SER A 122 1.61 -15.53 -10.37
N PRO A 123 1.84 -15.99 -9.13
CA PRO A 123 1.40 -15.23 -7.98
C PRO A 123 2.14 -13.89 -8.07
N THR A 124 1.54 -12.91 -8.75
CA THR A 124 1.96 -11.52 -8.67
C THR A 124 1.56 -11.12 -7.27
N GLY A 125 2.42 -11.45 -6.31
CA GLY A 125 2.29 -11.00 -4.95
C GLY A 125 2.14 -9.49 -4.98
N GLY A 126 1.03 -9.00 -4.45
CA GLY A 126 0.69 -7.59 -4.49
C GLY A 126 0.15 -7.12 -3.16
N ALA A 127 0.37 -5.85 -2.87
CA ALA A 127 -0.11 -5.20 -1.66
C ALA A 127 -1.25 -4.25 -1.98
N VAL A 128 -2.29 -4.28 -1.15
CA VAL A 128 -3.36 -3.29 -1.16
C VAL A 128 -3.15 -2.31 -0.02
N TYR A 129 -3.06 -1.02 -0.33
CA TYR A 129 -2.99 0.05 0.66
C TYR A 129 -4.04 1.12 0.35
N THR A 130 -4.42 1.89 1.37
CA THR A 130 -5.31 3.04 1.19
C THR A 130 -4.49 4.31 1.26
N ARG A 131 -4.65 5.19 0.28
CA ARG A 131 -4.11 6.54 0.29
C ARG A 131 -5.16 7.49 0.84
N TRP A 132 -5.03 7.85 2.10
CA TRP A 132 -5.96 8.73 2.78
C TRP A 132 -5.70 10.20 2.43
N GLY A 133 -6.78 10.95 2.22
CA GLY A 133 -6.73 12.34 1.79
C GLY A 133 -6.48 12.55 0.31
N ARG A 134 -6.52 11.52 -0.54
CA ARG A 134 -6.37 11.64 -2.00
C ARG A 134 -7.45 10.84 -2.72
N LYS A 135 -7.89 11.33 -3.89
CA LYS A 135 -8.85 10.64 -4.77
C LYS A 135 -8.16 9.62 -5.70
N THR A 136 -6.82 9.65 -5.81
CA THR A 136 -6.06 8.86 -6.78
C THR A 136 -4.83 8.18 -6.17
N ALA A 137 -4.48 7.02 -6.75
CA ALA A 137 -3.23 6.31 -6.46
C ALA A 137 -2.04 6.95 -7.19
N ARG A 138 -0.81 6.52 -6.92
CA ARG A 138 0.35 6.97 -7.71
C ARG A 138 0.38 6.28 -9.08
N ILE A 139 0.41 7.10 -10.13
CA ILE A 139 0.11 6.72 -11.52
C ILE A 139 1.02 5.62 -12.09
N TYR A 140 2.27 5.51 -11.62
CA TYR A 140 3.28 4.74 -12.35
C TYR A 140 3.23 3.22 -12.14
N PHE A 141 2.69 2.72 -11.03
CA PHE A 141 2.74 1.28 -10.69
C PHE A 141 1.51 0.77 -9.92
N THR A 142 0.49 1.62 -9.74
CA THR A 142 -0.64 1.31 -8.89
C THR A 142 -1.95 1.56 -9.63
N GLY A 143 -2.83 0.56 -9.62
CA GLY A 143 -4.22 0.75 -10.06
C GLY A 143 -5.06 1.26 -8.91
N VAL A 144 -5.93 2.24 -9.16
CA VAL A 144 -7.01 2.58 -8.23
C VAL A 144 -8.04 1.47 -8.32
N ILE A 145 -8.29 0.78 -7.20
CA ILE A 145 -9.41 -0.16 -7.09
C ILE A 145 -10.67 0.61 -6.74
N ILE A 146 -10.58 1.53 -5.76
CA ILE A 146 -11.72 2.28 -5.24
C ILE A 146 -11.32 3.74 -5.06
N ALA A 147 -12.08 4.66 -5.66
CA ALA A 147 -12.09 6.06 -5.26
C ALA A 147 -13.28 6.28 -4.33
N GLY A 148 -13.00 6.70 -3.10
CA GLY A 148 -13.97 6.66 -2.01
C GLY A 148 -14.06 7.94 -1.20
N VAL A 149 -14.77 7.83 -0.09
CA VAL A 149 -14.84 8.81 0.99
C VAL A 149 -14.42 8.09 2.27
N LEU A 150 -13.65 8.78 3.12
CA LEU A 150 -13.30 8.26 4.43
C LEU A 150 -14.54 8.29 5.32
N ALA A 151 -14.81 7.17 5.99
CA ALA A 151 -15.93 7.05 6.89
C ALA A 151 -15.58 6.27 8.16
N GLY A 152 -16.35 6.50 9.23
CA GLY A 152 -16.22 5.78 10.50
C GLY A 152 -17.33 6.18 11.48
N SER A 153 -17.10 6.00 12.78
CA SER A 153 -18.10 6.34 13.79
C SER A 153 -18.15 7.83 14.11
N TYR A 154 -19.32 8.29 14.57
CA TYR A 154 -19.54 9.65 15.05
C TYR A 154 -18.55 9.99 16.15
N TYR A 155 -18.00 11.19 16.11
CA TYR A 155 -16.91 11.58 16.99
C TYR A 155 -17.27 11.48 18.49
N ASP A 156 -18.52 11.72 18.91
CA ASP A 156 -18.92 11.69 20.33
C ASP A 156 -19.77 10.48 20.73
N HIS A 157 -19.91 9.47 19.86
CA HIS A 157 -20.60 8.24 20.24
C HIS A 157 -19.65 7.34 21.06
N PRO A 158 -20.08 6.85 22.24
CA PRO A 158 -19.26 5.95 23.05
C PRO A 158 -19.20 4.52 22.49
N GLY A 159 -20.07 4.18 21.55
CA GLY A 159 -20.10 2.88 20.84
C GLY A 159 -19.84 3.04 19.34
N GLY A 160 -19.86 1.93 18.61
CA GLY A 160 -19.52 1.87 17.19
C GLY A 160 -18.15 1.25 16.91
N ALA A 161 -17.62 1.48 15.72
CA ALA A 161 -16.33 0.95 15.29
C ALA A 161 -15.22 1.98 15.53
N SER A 162 -14.03 1.51 15.93
CA SER A 162 -12.88 2.39 16.16
C SER A 162 -11.97 2.56 14.94
N ASN A 163 -12.14 1.74 13.91
CA ASN A 163 -11.39 1.85 12.67
C ASN A 163 -12.09 2.79 11.67
N VAL A 164 -11.31 3.33 10.74
CA VAL A 164 -11.81 4.06 9.59
C VAL A 164 -11.86 3.18 8.35
N LEU A 165 -12.76 3.48 7.42
CA LEU A 165 -12.99 2.76 6.18
C LEU A 165 -12.90 3.72 5.00
N CYS A 166 -12.44 3.21 3.87
CA CYS A 166 -12.59 3.90 2.59
C CYS A 166 -13.81 3.31 1.88
N VAL A 167 -14.95 3.98 2.00
CA VAL A 167 -16.21 3.48 1.42
C VAL A 167 -16.37 3.95 -0.02
N HIS A 168 -17.02 3.11 -0.84
CA HIS A 168 -17.31 3.44 -2.22
C HIS A 168 -18.26 4.65 -2.31
N ARG A 169 -18.10 5.50 -3.33
CA ARG A 169 -18.97 6.66 -3.55
C ARG A 169 -20.38 6.29 -4.03
N ASP A 170 -20.49 5.12 -4.63
CA ASP A 170 -21.73 4.53 -5.13
C ASP A 170 -22.01 3.25 -4.32
N PRO A 171 -22.81 3.31 -3.24
CA PRO A 171 -23.08 2.17 -2.38
C PRO A 171 -24.14 1.23 -2.99
N GLU A 172 -23.95 -0.07 -2.79
CA GLU A 172 -24.93 -1.09 -3.15
C GLU A 172 -25.72 -1.54 -1.91
N TRP A 173 -27.01 -1.85 -2.08
CA TRP A 173 -27.90 -2.27 -1.00
C TRP A 173 -28.34 -3.72 -1.17
N GLY A 174 -28.37 -4.47 -0.07
CA GLY A 174 -28.87 -5.85 -0.07
C GLY A 174 -30.38 -5.92 -0.29
N PRO A 175 -30.91 -7.09 -0.69
CA PRO A 175 -32.32 -7.28 -1.03
C PRO A 175 -33.27 -7.10 0.17
N LYS A 176 -32.75 -7.12 1.40
CA LYS A 176 -33.51 -6.87 2.63
C LYS A 176 -32.90 -5.68 3.36
N THR A 177 -33.40 -4.49 3.04
CA THR A 177 -33.01 -3.23 3.70
C THR A 177 -34.26 -2.58 4.30
N THR A 178 -34.17 -2.13 5.55
CA THR A 178 -35.26 -1.45 6.26
C THR A 178 -34.92 0.02 6.40
N SER A 179 -35.86 0.90 6.01
CA SER A 179 -35.69 2.34 6.15
C SER A 179 -35.66 2.79 7.61
N GLY A 180 -34.96 3.90 7.87
CA GLY A 180 -34.91 4.56 9.19
C GLY A 180 -33.84 4.01 10.13
N TYR A 181 -33.66 4.70 11.26
CA TYR A 181 -32.65 4.36 12.26
C TYR A 181 -33.16 3.30 13.24
N GLN A 182 -32.49 2.15 13.28
CA GLN A 182 -32.85 1.02 14.14
C GLN A 182 -31.95 0.92 15.39
N SER A 183 -31.27 2.01 15.76
CA SER A 183 -30.37 2.09 16.93
C SER A 183 -29.19 1.10 16.95
N GLY A 184 -28.79 0.59 15.77
CA GLY A 184 -27.55 -0.17 15.60
C GLY A 184 -26.30 0.72 15.58
N SER A 185 -25.23 0.25 14.95
CA SER A 185 -24.07 1.09 14.65
C SER A 185 -24.33 1.98 13.44
N TYR A 186 -23.74 3.17 13.45
CA TYR A 186 -23.82 4.13 12.36
C TYR A 186 -22.43 4.30 11.71
N ILE A 187 -22.44 4.70 10.45
CA ILE A 187 -21.24 5.10 9.69
C ILE A 187 -21.45 6.52 9.18
N TYR A 188 -20.47 7.39 9.41
CA TYR A 188 -20.48 8.80 9.08
C TYR A 188 -19.32 9.11 8.16
N GLY A 189 -19.51 10.06 7.23
CA GLY A 189 -18.41 10.66 6.50
C GLY A 189 -17.46 11.40 7.44
N ALA A 190 -16.22 11.55 7.00
CA ALA A 190 -15.20 12.21 7.79
C ALA A 190 -14.87 13.61 7.30
N GLU A 191 -14.59 14.51 8.24
CA GLU A 191 -14.19 15.90 7.99
C GLU A 191 -12.79 16.16 8.55
N TYR A 192 -12.02 17.00 7.86
CA TYR A 192 -10.80 17.54 8.44
C TYR A 192 -11.14 18.66 9.43
N GLU A 193 -10.59 18.56 10.63
CA GLU A 193 -10.67 19.56 11.68
C GLU A 193 -9.31 20.22 11.88
N MET A 194 -9.08 21.26 11.07
CA MET A 194 -7.77 21.88 10.93
C MET A 194 -7.74 23.26 11.56
N LYS A 195 -6.64 23.58 12.24
CA LYS A 195 -6.31 24.95 12.62
C LYS A 195 -5.62 25.68 11.46
N PRO A 196 -5.64 27.02 11.41
CA PRO A 196 -5.04 27.79 10.31
C PRO A 196 -3.55 27.54 10.05
N ASN A 197 -2.82 27.03 11.05
CA ASN A 197 -1.40 26.72 11.00
C ASN A 197 -1.12 25.24 10.71
N ASP A 198 -2.05 24.53 10.08
CA ASP A 198 -1.86 23.12 9.77
C ASP A 198 -0.63 22.87 8.87
N PRO A 199 0.05 21.71 9.02
CA PRO A 199 1.31 21.45 8.35
C PRO A 199 1.14 20.90 6.92
N PHE A 200 -0.09 20.76 6.41
CA PHE A 200 -0.34 20.17 5.10
C PHE A 200 -0.04 21.15 3.97
N SER A 201 0.49 20.62 2.87
CA SER A 201 0.67 21.35 1.63
C SER A 201 -0.67 21.81 1.05
N LYS A 202 -0.74 23.10 0.69
CA LYS A 202 -1.91 23.71 0.03
C LYS A 202 -1.96 23.49 -1.49
N ALA A 203 -1.16 22.55 -2.02
CA ALA A 203 -1.06 22.31 -3.45
C ALA A 203 -2.37 21.84 -4.11
N ASN A 204 -3.21 21.09 -3.38
CA ASN A 204 -4.45 20.52 -3.92
C ASN A 204 -5.73 21.05 -3.26
N ALA A 205 -5.62 21.73 -2.11
CA ALA A 205 -6.72 22.36 -1.41
C ALA A 205 -6.21 23.57 -0.61
N GLN A 206 -6.85 24.73 -0.81
CA GLN A 206 -6.49 25.97 -0.09
C GLN A 206 -6.94 25.93 1.37
N SER A 207 -8.07 25.28 1.66
CA SER A 207 -8.58 25.05 3.00
C SER A 207 -9.01 23.59 3.12
N LEU A 208 -8.79 23.02 4.31
CA LEU A 208 -9.18 21.66 4.65
C LEU A 208 -10.29 21.63 5.70
N HIS A 209 -10.33 22.60 6.61
CA HIS A 209 -11.30 22.62 7.70
C HIS A 209 -12.74 22.47 7.18
N ASN A 210 -13.53 21.62 7.85
CA ASN A 210 -14.91 21.25 7.51
C ASN A 210 -15.07 20.58 6.13
N ASN A 211 -13.96 20.23 5.45
CA ASN A 211 -14.05 19.53 4.19
C ASN A 211 -14.00 18.02 4.39
N ASN A 212 -14.86 17.33 3.65
CA ASN A 212 -14.90 15.89 3.61
C ASN A 212 -13.61 15.26 3.07
N VAL A 213 -13.17 14.19 3.71
CA VAL A 213 -11.89 13.51 3.47
C VAL A 213 -12.01 12.46 2.36
N PRO A 214 -11.34 12.63 1.20
CA PRO A 214 -11.29 11.60 0.17
C PRO A 214 -10.35 10.46 0.55
N CYS A 215 -10.52 9.31 -0.10
CA CYS A 215 -9.58 8.20 -0.01
C CYS A 215 -9.52 7.43 -1.33
N ALA A 216 -8.40 6.72 -1.54
CA ALA A 216 -8.25 5.82 -2.66
C ALA A 216 -7.65 4.48 -2.20
N VAL A 217 -8.31 3.37 -2.51
CA VAL A 217 -7.73 2.02 -2.33
C VAL A 217 -6.90 1.69 -3.56
N CYS A 218 -5.63 1.38 -3.33
CA CYS A 218 -4.59 1.24 -4.33
C CYS A 218 -4.04 -0.18 -4.31
N HIS A 219 -3.79 -0.77 -5.48
CA HIS A 219 -3.14 -2.08 -5.60
C HIS A 219 -1.78 -1.95 -6.29
N VAL A 220 -0.76 -2.52 -5.65
CA VAL A 220 0.59 -2.64 -6.19
C VAL A 220 0.84 -4.10 -6.56
N THR A 221 1.07 -4.38 -7.84
CA THR A 221 1.14 -5.75 -8.36
C THR A 221 2.50 -6.44 -8.16
N SER A 222 3.57 -5.68 -7.89
CA SER A 222 4.95 -6.19 -7.84
C SER A 222 5.53 -6.27 -6.43
N ARG A 223 4.79 -5.79 -5.42
CA ARG A 223 5.27 -5.61 -4.05
C ARG A 223 4.24 -6.18 -3.08
N PRO A 224 4.41 -7.42 -2.58
CA PRO A 224 3.40 -8.11 -1.79
C PRO A 224 3.19 -7.56 -0.38
N THR A 225 4.10 -6.73 0.13
CA THR A 225 4.05 -6.26 1.52
C THR A 225 3.77 -4.77 1.58
N LYS A 226 2.95 -4.34 2.54
CA LYS A 226 2.78 -2.94 2.92
C LYS A 226 3.19 -2.70 4.37
N LEU A 227 3.62 -1.47 4.65
CA LEU A 227 3.93 -1.00 6.00
C LEU A 227 3.59 0.48 6.12
N MET A 228 2.96 0.89 7.21
CA MET A 228 2.88 2.29 7.63
C MET A 228 3.86 2.50 8.78
N ILE A 229 4.72 3.51 8.66
CA ILE A 229 5.71 3.86 9.68
C ILE A 229 5.36 5.24 10.25
N PRO A 230 4.96 5.33 11.53
CA PRO A 230 4.71 6.60 12.19
C PRO A 230 6.05 7.30 12.53
N ALA A 231 5.99 8.62 12.72
CA ALA A 231 7.12 9.49 13.02
C ALA A 231 8.28 9.44 12.00
N ARG A 232 7.98 9.12 10.73
CA ARG A 232 8.94 9.07 9.62
C ARG A 232 8.32 9.63 8.35
N LEU A 233 9.16 10.21 7.48
CA LEU A 233 8.78 10.62 6.12
C LEU A 233 9.44 9.75 5.03
N THR A 234 10.36 8.87 5.43
CA THR A 234 11.17 8.04 4.54
C THR A 234 11.01 6.56 4.86
N CYS A 235 10.93 5.74 3.81
CA CYS A 235 10.88 4.29 3.94
C CYS A 235 12.27 3.72 4.24
N PRO A 236 12.36 2.52 4.86
CA PRO A 236 13.62 1.82 5.04
C PRO A 236 14.23 1.41 3.70
N ASP A 237 15.52 1.09 3.70
CA ASP A 237 16.21 0.66 2.50
C ASP A 237 15.55 -0.59 1.88
N GLY A 238 15.42 -0.57 0.55
CA GLY A 238 14.75 -1.62 -0.20
C GLY A 238 13.21 -1.62 -0.10
N TRP A 239 12.60 -0.59 0.49
CA TRP A 239 11.16 -0.34 0.42
C TRP A 239 10.86 0.87 -0.48
N CYS A 240 9.75 0.82 -1.21
CA CYS A 240 9.29 1.92 -2.04
C CYS A 240 8.31 2.81 -1.26
N ASN A 241 8.48 4.13 -1.39
CA ASN A 241 7.58 5.13 -0.81
C ASN A 241 6.33 5.30 -1.69
N GLU A 242 5.17 4.96 -1.13
CA GLU A 242 3.89 5.20 -1.79
C GLU A 242 3.37 6.61 -1.52
N TYR A 243 3.40 7.04 -0.26
CA TYR A 243 3.19 8.44 0.11
C TYR A 243 3.68 8.71 1.54
N ALA A 244 3.88 9.99 1.84
CA ALA A 244 4.19 10.49 3.18
C ALA A 244 3.26 11.66 3.53
N GLY A 245 3.12 11.93 4.82
CA GLY A 245 2.34 13.03 5.35
C GLY A 245 2.28 13.00 6.87
N TYR A 246 1.08 13.18 7.44
CA TYR A 246 0.88 13.34 8.88
C TYR A 246 -0.13 12.33 9.44
N LEU A 247 0.08 11.92 10.68
CA LEU A 247 -0.88 11.13 11.42
C LEU A 247 -2.07 12.00 11.81
N MET A 248 -3.26 11.45 11.59
CA MET A 248 -4.51 12.02 12.06
C MET A 248 -5.31 11.00 12.87
N SER A 249 -6.07 11.52 13.83
CA SER A 249 -6.99 10.77 14.69
C SER A 249 -8.10 11.69 15.22
N GLY A 250 -9.04 11.16 16.00
CA GLY A 250 -10.02 11.96 16.72
C GLY A 250 -9.39 12.91 17.76
N TRP A 251 -10.12 13.95 18.13
CA TRP A 251 -9.72 14.88 19.20
C TRP A 251 -9.63 14.15 20.54
N HIS A 252 -8.63 14.50 21.35
CA HIS A 252 -8.32 13.81 22.59
C HIS A 252 -9.44 13.85 23.66
N ASN A 253 -10.39 14.78 23.55
CA ASN A 253 -11.53 14.92 24.46
C ASN A 253 -12.84 14.29 23.94
N HIS A 254 -12.85 13.74 22.72
CA HIS A 254 -14.00 13.05 22.18
C HIS A 254 -14.20 11.67 22.81
N LYS A 255 -15.46 11.24 22.98
CA LYS A 255 -15.78 9.89 23.48
C LYS A 255 -15.47 8.81 22.44
N GLY A 256 -15.75 9.10 21.17
CA GLY A 256 -15.48 8.21 20.05
C GLY A 256 -13.97 8.12 19.78
N ARG A 257 -13.48 6.91 19.57
CA ARG A 257 -12.07 6.64 19.29
C ARG A 257 -11.88 6.28 17.84
N THR A 258 -10.82 6.79 17.22
CA THR A 258 -10.39 6.38 15.87
C THR A 258 -8.99 5.75 15.91
N THR A 259 -8.60 5.07 14.84
CA THR A 259 -7.23 4.63 14.62
C THR A 259 -6.33 5.78 14.16
N TYR A 260 -5.04 5.73 14.50
CA TYR A 260 -4.03 6.60 13.87
C TYR A 260 -3.92 6.29 12.38
N THR A 261 -4.17 7.30 11.55
CA THR A 261 -4.26 7.16 10.11
C THR A 261 -3.27 8.09 9.43
N CYS A 262 -2.46 7.56 8.50
CA CYS A 262 -1.52 8.37 7.75
C CYS A 262 -2.21 9.08 6.59
N VAL A 263 -2.35 10.41 6.66
CA VAL A 263 -2.97 11.25 5.62
C VAL A 263 -1.87 11.88 4.75
N ASP A 264 -2.08 11.88 3.43
CA ASP A 264 -1.11 12.42 2.45
C ASP A 264 -0.78 13.90 2.71
N ASN A 265 0.50 14.27 2.55
CA ASN A 265 1.00 15.63 2.79
C ASN A 265 0.29 16.71 1.94
N ALA A 266 -0.22 16.35 0.76
CA ALA A 266 -0.95 17.28 -0.11
C ALA A 266 -2.38 16.78 -0.31
N PRO A 267 -3.23 16.87 0.73
CA PRO A 267 -4.56 16.32 0.70
C PRO A 267 -5.48 17.06 -0.28
N GLU A 268 -6.45 16.33 -0.80
CA GLU A 268 -7.58 16.82 -1.59
C GLU A 268 -8.84 16.85 -0.70
N VAL A 269 -9.88 17.50 -1.21
CA VAL A 269 -11.21 17.58 -0.59
C VAL A 269 -12.29 17.02 -1.51
N ILE A 270 -13.42 16.60 -0.96
CA ILE A 270 -14.60 16.24 -1.76
C ILE A 270 -15.39 17.50 -2.13
N ASP A 271 -15.72 17.63 -3.42
CA ASP A 271 -16.48 18.76 -3.93
C ASP A 271 -17.88 18.81 -3.30
N GLY A 272 -18.29 19.98 -2.82
CA GLY A 272 -19.56 20.16 -2.10
C GLY A 272 -19.57 19.63 -0.65
N GLY A 273 -18.44 19.13 -0.15
CA GLY A 273 -18.32 18.59 1.21
C GLY A 273 -17.72 19.55 2.24
N GLY A 274 -17.76 20.87 2.01
CA GLY A 274 -17.12 21.88 2.87
C GLY A 274 -18.00 22.47 3.97
N SER A 275 -19.12 21.84 4.29
CA SER A 275 -20.04 22.26 5.34
C SER A 275 -19.75 21.52 6.63
N ASP A 276 -19.89 22.19 7.77
CA ASP A 276 -19.75 21.63 9.12
C ASP A 276 -20.91 20.66 9.46
N GLN A 277 -20.76 19.38 9.10
CA GLN A 277 -21.73 18.30 9.27
C GLN A 277 -21.47 17.46 10.52
N ASN A 278 -20.28 17.59 11.11
CA ASN A 278 -19.85 16.94 12.35
C ASN A 278 -20.00 15.41 12.34
N GLY A 279 -19.37 14.73 11.39
CA GLY A 279 -19.41 13.27 11.29
C GLY A 279 -18.33 12.55 12.12
N LEU A 280 -17.44 11.85 11.43
CA LEU A 280 -16.14 11.48 11.98
C LEU A 280 -15.20 12.68 11.84
N LEU A 281 -14.51 13.08 12.90
CA LEU A 281 -13.66 14.26 12.87
C LEU A 281 -12.18 13.89 12.95
N PHE A 282 -11.39 14.36 11.98
CA PHE A 282 -9.96 14.12 11.89
C PHE A 282 -9.16 15.35 12.30
N TYR A 283 -8.36 15.18 13.35
CA TYR A 283 -7.41 16.15 13.87
C TYR A 283 -5.99 15.66 13.68
N ASN A 284 -5.03 16.57 13.55
CA ASN A 284 -3.62 16.21 13.59
C ASN A 284 -3.27 15.54 14.91
N THR A 285 -2.46 14.48 14.83
CA THR A 285 -1.89 13.85 16.03
C THR A 285 -0.63 14.59 16.43
N GLU A 286 -0.60 15.12 17.64
CA GLU A 286 0.57 15.79 18.23
C GLU A 286 1.35 14.83 19.14
N ALA A 287 2.68 14.98 19.16
CA ALA A 287 3.52 14.25 20.10
C ALA A 287 3.34 14.81 21.52
N LYS A 288 3.26 13.93 22.52
CA LYS A 288 3.21 14.31 23.94
C LYS A 288 4.42 13.75 24.69
N CYS A 289 5.30 14.61 25.17
CA CYS A 289 6.45 14.22 25.98
C CYS A 289 6.02 13.54 27.29
N GLY A 290 6.87 12.64 27.78
CA GLY A 290 6.62 11.79 28.94
C GLY A 290 7.34 10.46 28.72
N SER A 291 6.58 9.38 28.53
CA SER A 291 7.14 8.10 28.08
C SER A 291 7.60 8.13 26.61
N LEU A 292 7.15 9.10 25.82
CA LEU A 292 7.76 9.40 24.52
C LEU A 292 9.12 10.09 24.74
N PRO A 293 10.21 9.57 24.13
CA PRO A 293 11.56 10.02 24.43
C PRO A 293 11.86 11.39 23.78
N CYS A 294 11.79 12.44 24.59
CA CYS A 294 12.23 13.78 24.21
C CYS A 294 13.74 13.93 24.50
N PRO A 295 14.53 14.64 23.65
CA PRO A 295 14.10 15.59 22.62
C PRO A 295 13.97 15.00 21.21
N LYS A 296 14.02 13.66 21.03
CA LYS A 296 13.82 13.05 19.70
C LYS A 296 12.40 13.31 19.17
N TYR A 297 11.43 13.32 20.07
CA TYR A 297 10.12 13.94 19.87
C TYR A 297 10.13 15.35 20.47
N ILE A 298 9.35 16.25 19.87
CA ILE A 298 9.14 17.61 20.38
C ILE A 298 7.68 17.71 20.83
N ASP A 299 7.45 18.15 22.08
CA ASP A 299 6.09 18.27 22.64
C ASP A 299 5.22 19.18 21.77
N GLY A 300 4.01 18.73 21.46
CA GLY A 300 3.03 19.46 20.67
C GLY A 300 3.26 19.46 19.16
N TRP A 301 4.33 18.83 18.64
CA TRP A 301 4.56 18.77 17.20
C TRP A 301 3.72 17.69 16.51
N GLU A 302 3.21 17.99 15.32
CA GLU A 302 2.47 17.04 14.50
C GLU A 302 3.34 15.85 14.08
N VAL A 303 2.83 14.65 14.31
CA VAL A 303 3.55 13.41 14.05
C VAL A 303 3.43 13.05 12.57
N THR A 304 4.56 12.98 11.87
CA THR A 304 4.61 12.57 10.47
C THR A 304 4.37 11.08 10.28
N CYS A 305 4.17 10.63 9.04
CA CYS A 305 4.06 9.22 8.69
C CYS A 305 4.44 8.96 7.23
N VAL A 306 4.75 7.70 6.93
CA VAL A 306 5.01 7.22 5.57
C VAL A 306 4.38 5.85 5.36
N VAL A 307 3.82 5.63 4.17
CA VAL A 307 3.33 4.33 3.71
C VAL A 307 4.28 3.80 2.65
N CYS A 308 4.72 2.56 2.87
CA CYS A 308 5.75 1.90 2.10
C CYS A 308 5.28 0.54 1.61
N THR A 309 5.84 0.07 0.49
CA THR A 309 5.63 -1.29 -0.01
C THR A 309 6.94 -1.96 -0.43
N LYS A 310 6.94 -3.29 -0.45
CA LYS A 310 8.09 -4.10 -0.86
C LYS A 310 7.64 -5.40 -1.52
#